data_AF-Q5D8P6-F1
#
_entry.id   AF-Q5D8P6-F1
#
_cell.length_a   1.000
_cell.length_b   1.000
_cell.length_c   1.000
_cell.angle_alpha   90.00
_cell.angle_beta   90.00
_cell.angle_gamma   90.00
#
_symmetry.space_group_name_H-M   'P 1'
#
loop_
_entity.id
_entity.type
_entity.pdbx_description
1 polymer ?
#
loop_
_entity_poly.entity_id
_entity_poly.type
_entity_poly.pdbx_seq_one_letter_code
_entity_poly.pdbx_strand_id
1 'polypeptide(L)'
;MEKCTGIRKVLPWEMPNGTRSFPARSCSYLSRTHPGFPDGEYWIDPNGGSNKDAVKVFCRLNSGETCFSPSISSYQQQNNRNFAKKKYSNQEIWFSQLYNEKPFTYNMEMNQINFLQLLSSKANQQLTLLCNDIQFNDNNLPRLFTNNDKELSKNGSILRYNLLENSCQSTKSTFGKITIEVDTRPQRLPLRDIILPNIINSKQILGLELGRVCFQ
;
A
#
# COMPACT_ATOMS: atom_id res chain seq x y z
N MET A 1 -48.90 23.55 20.11
CA MET A 1 -48.12 22.46 19.47
C MET A 1 -47.98 22.81 18.00
N GLU A 2 -46.94 23.53 17.63
CA GLU A 2 -46.56 23.72 16.22
C GLU A 2 -45.42 22.76 15.90
N LYS A 3 -45.66 21.86 14.95
CA LYS A 3 -44.63 20.96 14.41
C LYS A 3 -43.78 21.74 13.42
N CYS A 4 -42.53 22.03 13.78
CA CYS A 4 -41.52 22.46 12.82
C CYS A 4 -41.09 21.27 11.94
N THR A 5 -41.82 21.00 10.86
CA THR A 5 -41.35 20.14 9.76
C THR A 5 -40.62 21.00 8.74
N GLY A 6 -39.38 21.38 9.05
CA GLY A 6 -38.46 22.00 8.10
C GLY A 6 -37.53 20.94 7.52
N ILE A 7 -37.72 20.53 6.26
CA ILE A 7 -36.70 19.77 5.53
C ILE A 7 -35.54 20.74 5.28
N ARG A 8 -34.54 20.70 6.17
CA ARG A 8 -33.30 21.48 6.01
C ARG A 8 -32.56 20.90 4.81
N LYS A 9 -32.56 21.63 3.68
CA LYS A 9 -31.68 21.31 2.54
C LYS A 9 -30.24 21.49 3.01
N VAL A 10 -29.57 20.40 3.34
CA VAL A 10 -28.15 20.41 3.70
C VAL A 10 -27.37 20.79 2.44
N LEU A 11 -26.57 21.85 2.53
CA LEU A 11 -25.79 22.30 1.38
C LEU A 11 -24.66 21.29 1.10
N PRO A 12 -24.24 21.10 -0.17
CA PRO A 12 -23.16 20.16 -0.50
C PRO A 12 -21.81 20.48 0.18
N TRP A 13 -21.58 21.74 0.60
CA TRP A 13 -20.43 22.13 1.43
C TRP A 13 -20.57 21.67 2.89
N GLU A 14 -21.79 21.59 3.41
CA GLU A 14 -22.09 21.10 4.77
C GLU A 14 -22.03 19.56 4.83
N MET A 15 -22.17 18.89 3.68
CA MET A 15 -22.12 17.44 3.54
C MET A 15 -21.45 17.04 2.21
N PRO A 16 -20.11 17.08 2.14
CA PRO A 16 -19.38 16.78 0.91
C PRO A 16 -19.66 15.37 0.41
N ASN A 17 -19.93 15.26 -0.88
CA ASN A 17 -20.39 14.03 -1.54
C ASN A 17 -19.28 13.29 -2.30
N GLY A 18 -18.03 13.71 -2.16
CA GLY A 18 -16.88 13.03 -2.79
C GLY A 18 -16.70 13.35 -4.28
N THR A 19 -17.31 14.43 -4.76
CA THR A 19 -17.04 14.97 -6.10
C THR A 19 -15.82 15.89 -6.10
N ARG A 20 -15.26 16.22 -7.27
CA ARG A 20 -14.10 17.13 -7.35
C ARG A 20 -14.34 18.49 -6.71
N SER A 21 -15.56 19.01 -6.83
CA SER A 21 -15.97 20.30 -6.27
C SER A 21 -16.23 20.22 -4.77
N PHE A 22 -16.71 19.07 -4.29
CA PHE A 22 -17.07 18.82 -2.90
C PHE A 22 -16.40 17.53 -2.39
N PRO A 23 -15.06 17.50 -2.32
CA PRO A 23 -14.34 16.32 -1.87
C PRO A 23 -14.65 16.05 -0.40
N ALA A 24 -14.79 14.79 -0.04
CA ALA A 24 -15.00 14.40 1.35
C ALA A 24 -13.67 14.32 2.10
N ARG A 25 -13.70 14.33 3.43
CA ARG A 25 -12.45 14.23 4.20
C ARG A 25 -11.77 12.85 4.09
N SER A 26 -12.57 11.79 3.93
CA SER A 26 -12.10 10.42 3.72
C SER A 26 -13.24 9.53 3.19
N CYS A 27 -12.92 8.33 2.70
CA CYS A 27 -13.95 7.35 2.33
C CYS A 27 -14.77 6.88 3.55
N SER A 28 -14.16 6.82 4.73
CA SER A 28 -14.85 6.52 6.00
C SER A 28 -15.89 7.59 6.37
N TYR A 29 -15.65 8.86 6.00
CA TYR A 29 -16.67 9.90 6.11
C TYR A 29 -17.83 9.65 5.14
N LEU A 30 -17.53 9.38 3.86
CA LEU A 30 -18.55 9.09 2.84
C LEU A 30 -19.41 7.88 3.20
N SER A 31 -18.79 6.79 3.65
CA SER A 31 -19.47 5.55 4.07
C SER A 31 -20.53 5.83 5.15
N ARG A 32 -20.20 6.66 6.16
CA ARG A 32 -21.11 6.99 7.26
C ARG A 32 -22.21 7.98 6.88
N THR A 33 -21.90 8.92 5.99
CA THR A 33 -22.81 10.02 5.63
C THR A 33 -23.69 9.70 4.43
N HIS A 34 -23.22 8.83 3.54
CA HIS A 34 -23.89 8.43 2.31
C HIS A 34 -23.96 6.90 2.20
N PRO A 35 -24.69 6.20 3.10
CA PRO A 35 -24.68 4.73 3.22
C PRO A 35 -25.24 3.96 2.01
N GLY A 36 -25.77 4.66 0.99
CA GLY A 36 -26.21 4.06 -0.27
C GLY A 36 -25.23 4.24 -1.44
N PHE A 37 -24.08 4.88 -1.21
CA PHE A 37 -23.08 5.06 -2.26
C PHE A 37 -22.33 3.75 -2.52
N PRO A 38 -22.08 3.39 -3.79
CA PRO A 38 -21.35 2.18 -4.13
C PRO A 38 -19.83 2.33 -3.93
N ASP A 39 -19.13 1.20 -3.84
CA ASP A 39 -17.67 1.21 -3.96
C ASP A 39 -17.26 1.80 -5.32
N GLY A 40 -16.22 2.63 -5.35
CA GLY A 40 -15.85 3.35 -6.57
C GLY A 40 -14.79 4.42 -6.39
N GLU A 41 -14.56 5.21 -7.43
CA GLU A 41 -13.63 6.33 -7.38
C GLU A 41 -14.30 7.61 -6.86
N TYR A 42 -13.70 8.23 -5.85
CA TYR A 42 -14.18 9.47 -5.25
C TYR A 42 -13.02 10.44 -5.04
N TRP A 43 -13.34 11.72 -4.89
CA TRP A 43 -12.41 12.76 -4.51
C TRP A 43 -12.46 12.98 -3.00
N ILE A 44 -11.28 12.98 -2.38
CA ILE A 44 -11.12 13.28 -0.97
C ILE A 44 -10.10 14.39 -0.73
N ASP A 45 -10.23 15.07 0.39
CA ASP A 45 -9.34 16.12 0.86
C ASP A 45 -9.01 15.94 2.35
N PRO A 46 -8.11 15.00 2.70
CA PRO A 46 -7.76 14.68 4.09
C PRO A 46 -7.19 15.85 4.91
N ASN A 47 -6.30 16.64 4.31
CA ASN A 47 -5.68 17.81 4.94
C ASN A 47 -6.67 18.98 5.09
N GLY A 48 -7.71 19.03 4.27
CA GLY A 48 -8.72 20.07 4.24
C GLY A 48 -8.15 21.42 3.77
N GLY A 49 -8.91 22.49 4.00
CA GLY A 49 -8.55 23.81 3.51
C GLY A 49 -8.97 24.00 2.07
N SER A 50 -8.02 24.19 1.16
CA SER A 50 -8.31 24.45 -0.25
C SER A 50 -8.46 23.14 -1.01
N ASN A 51 -9.67 22.81 -1.48
CA ASN A 51 -9.92 21.60 -2.26
C ASN A 51 -9.10 21.46 -3.57
N LYS A 52 -8.28 22.44 -3.98
CA LYS A 52 -7.46 22.36 -5.21
C LYS A 52 -6.43 21.23 -5.21
N ASP A 53 -5.98 20.76 -4.06
CA ASP A 53 -5.07 19.62 -3.90
C ASP A 53 -5.79 18.33 -3.48
N ALA A 54 -7.13 18.31 -3.54
CA ALA A 54 -7.91 17.09 -3.34
C ALA A 54 -7.47 15.99 -4.31
N VAL A 55 -7.53 14.75 -3.84
CA VAL A 55 -6.98 13.57 -4.49
C VAL A 55 -8.08 12.58 -4.85
N LYS A 56 -7.95 11.93 -6.01
CA LYS A 56 -8.86 10.87 -6.44
C LYS A 56 -8.38 9.54 -5.88
N VAL A 57 -9.26 8.81 -5.21
CA VAL A 57 -8.98 7.54 -4.53
C VAL A 57 -10.07 6.53 -4.84
N PHE A 58 -9.79 5.26 -4.60
CA PHE A 58 -10.81 4.22 -4.60
C PHE A 58 -11.37 4.04 -3.20
N CYS A 59 -12.66 4.29 -3.02
CA CYS A 59 -13.36 4.03 -1.78
C CYS A 59 -14.03 2.66 -1.83
N ARG A 60 -13.75 1.82 -0.82
CA ARG A 60 -14.62 0.71 -0.47
C ARG A 60 -15.56 1.20 0.61
N LEU A 61 -16.72 1.73 0.22
CA LEU A 61 -17.67 2.36 1.13
C LEU A 61 -18.36 1.34 2.04
N ASN A 62 -18.46 0.08 1.63
CA ASN A 62 -18.94 -0.99 2.51
C ASN A 62 -18.05 -1.17 3.77
N SER A 63 -16.73 -1.02 3.63
CA SER A 63 -15.77 -1.09 4.75
C SER A 63 -15.33 0.29 5.25
N GLY A 64 -15.60 1.37 4.51
CA GLY A 64 -15.08 2.71 4.78
C GLY A 64 -13.60 2.90 4.41
N GLU A 65 -13.00 1.99 3.65
CA GLU A 65 -11.58 2.05 3.31
C GLU A 65 -11.29 3.07 2.21
N THR A 66 -10.21 3.84 2.41
CA THR A 66 -9.62 4.74 1.42
C THR A 66 -8.39 4.09 0.81
N CYS A 67 -8.44 3.73 -0.47
CA CYS A 67 -7.36 3.03 -1.17
C CYS A 67 -6.74 3.87 -2.28
N PHE A 68 -5.41 3.88 -2.37
CA PHE A 68 -4.68 4.51 -3.47
C PHE A 68 -3.51 3.65 -3.97
N SER A 69 -3.17 3.83 -5.24
CA SER A 69 -2.16 3.02 -5.92
C SER A 69 -0.74 3.55 -5.72
N PRO A 70 0.27 2.66 -5.72
CA PRO A 70 1.64 3.08 -5.94
C PRO A 70 1.80 3.74 -7.32
N SER A 71 2.85 4.54 -7.50
CA SER A 71 3.17 5.14 -8.80
C SER A 71 3.63 4.10 -9.81
N ILE A 72 4.28 3.02 -9.34
CA ILE A 72 4.64 1.85 -10.12
C ILE A 72 4.07 0.63 -9.38
N SER A 73 3.15 -0.09 -10.01
CA SER A 73 2.50 -1.27 -9.43
C SER A 73 3.16 -2.59 -9.84
N SER A 74 3.96 -2.61 -10.90
CA SER A 74 4.65 -3.80 -11.38
C SER A 74 6.09 -3.47 -11.76
N TYR A 75 7.02 -4.11 -11.08
CA TYR A 75 8.45 -4.10 -11.40
C TYR A 75 8.80 -5.43 -12.04
N GLN A 76 9.49 -5.37 -13.18
CA GLN A 76 9.93 -6.55 -13.92
C GLN A 76 11.43 -6.50 -14.07
N GLN A 77 12.09 -7.65 -13.96
CA GLN A 77 13.51 -7.74 -14.20
C GLN A 77 13.79 -7.38 -15.66
N GLN A 78 14.53 -6.29 -15.89
CA GLN A 78 14.98 -5.97 -17.23
C GLN A 78 16.08 -6.95 -17.64
N ASN A 79 16.01 -7.47 -18.87
CA ASN A 79 17.02 -8.33 -19.51
C ASN A 79 18.34 -7.58 -19.82
N ASN A 80 18.70 -6.58 -19.01
CA ASN A 80 19.94 -5.86 -19.17
C ASN A 80 21.09 -6.72 -18.63
N ARG A 81 21.91 -7.25 -19.55
CA ARG A 81 23.10 -8.08 -19.29
C ARG A 81 24.10 -7.45 -18.30
N ASN A 82 23.97 -6.16 -18.01
CA ASN A 82 24.78 -5.41 -17.05
C ASN A 82 24.36 -5.57 -15.57
N PHE A 83 23.18 -6.13 -15.28
CA PHE A 83 22.74 -6.45 -13.90
C PHE A 83 23.43 -7.70 -13.31
N ALA A 84 24.22 -8.42 -14.11
CA ALA A 84 24.72 -9.76 -13.79
C ALA A 84 26.08 -9.80 -13.05
N LYS A 85 26.59 -8.70 -12.49
CA LYS A 85 27.95 -8.68 -11.88
C LYS A 85 28.13 -7.97 -10.54
N LYS A 86 27.06 -7.60 -9.82
CA LYS A 86 27.23 -7.16 -8.41
C LYS A 86 27.06 -8.34 -7.47
N LYS A 87 28.20 -8.88 -7.02
CA LYS A 87 28.24 -9.80 -5.88
C LYS A 87 28.13 -8.94 -4.63
N TYR A 88 26.94 -8.82 -4.07
CA TYR A 88 26.75 -8.16 -2.78
C TYR A 88 27.38 -9.07 -1.72
N SER A 89 28.50 -8.65 -1.12
CA SER A 89 29.18 -9.45 -0.08
C SER A 89 28.64 -9.08 1.30
N ASN A 90 28.15 -10.07 2.05
CA ASN A 90 27.85 -10.00 3.49
C ASN A 90 26.83 -8.94 3.96
N GLN A 91 26.03 -8.36 3.08
CA GLN A 91 25.02 -7.36 3.44
C GLN A 91 23.66 -7.70 2.83
N GLU A 92 22.60 -7.43 3.59
CA GLU A 92 21.22 -7.48 3.10
C GLU A 92 21.05 -6.50 1.94
N ILE A 93 20.21 -6.85 0.97
CA ILE A 93 20.07 -6.10 -0.27
C ILE A 93 18.68 -5.46 -0.30
N TRP A 94 18.63 -4.16 -0.55
CA TRP A 94 17.35 -3.47 -0.75
C TRP A 94 16.83 -3.73 -2.16
N PHE A 95 15.52 -3.92 -2.34
CA PHE A 95 14.93 -4.17 -3.65
C PHE A 95 15.19 -2.99 -4.60
N SER A 96 15.05 -1.76 -4.11
CA SER A 96 15.41 -0.54 -4.86
C SER A 96 16.86 -0.58 -5.38
N GLN A 97 17.81 -1.02 -4.56
CA GLN A 97 19.21 -1.18 -4.96
C GLN A 97 19.42 -2.32 -5.97
N LEU A 98 18.67 -3.41 -5.82
CA LEU A 98 18.75 -4.57 -6.71
C LEU A 98 18.26 -4.22 -8.12
N TYR A 99 17.17 -3.45 -8.21
CA TYR A 99 16.55 -3.04 -9.46
C TYR A 99 17.07 -1.71 -10.01
N ASN A 100 17.98 -1.05 -9.28
CA ASN A 100 18.43 0.32 -9.57
C ASN A 100 17.25 1.30 -9.75
N GLU A 101 16.26 1.13 -8.89
CA GLU A 101 15.03 1.92 -8.83
C GLU A 101 15.04 2.80 -7.58
N LYS A 102 14.12 3.76 -7.54
CA LYS A 102 13.85 4.52 -6.31
C LYS A 102 12.98 3.67 -5.35
N PRO A 103 13.02 3.95 -4.03
CA PRO A 103 12.05 3.41 -3.09
C PRO A 103 10.61 3.68 -3.54
N PHE A 104 9.66 2.88 -3.07
CA PHE A 104 8.28 2.93 -3.53
C PHE A 104 7.63 4.29 -3.29
N THR A 105 7.07 4.86 -4.36
CA THR A 105 6.28 6.09 -4.36
C THR A 105 4.82 5.81 -4.67
N TYR A 106 3.95 6.76 -4.34
CA TYR A 106 2.50 6.61 -4.43
C TYR A 106 1.88 7.83 -5.10
N ASN A 107 0.71 7.64 -5.71
CA ASN A 107 -0.03 8.69 -6.41
C ASN A 107 -0.81 9.58 -5.42
N MET A 108 -0.14 9.97 -4.33
CA MET A 108 -0.66 10.84 -3.28
C MET A 108 0.52 11.51 -2.59
N GLU A 109 0.44 12.82 -2.39
CA GLU A 109 1.46 13.58 -1.66
C GLU A 109 1.49 13.24 -0.17
N MET A 110 2.66 13.39 0.46
CA MET A 110 2.87 12.97 1.85
C MET A 110 1.99 13.74 2.83
N ASN A 111 1.69 15.02 2.58
CA ASN A 111 0.76 15.81 3.39
C ASN A 111 -0.61 15.11 3.48
N GLN A 112 -1.19 14.70 2.35
CA GLN A 112 -2.47 14.00 2.29
C GLN A 112 -2.39 12.63 2.98
N ILE A 113 -1.31 11.88 2.76
CA ILE A 113 -1.09 10.59 3.43
C ILE A 113 -1.03 10.76 4.95
N ASN A 114 -0.31 11.76 5.47
CA ASN A 114 -0.17 11.99 6.90
C ASN A 114 -1.52 12.30 7.56
N PHE A 115 -2.36 13.13 6.94
CA PHE A 115 -3.71 13.37 7.45
C PHE A 115 -4.59 12.12 7.36
N LEU A 116 -4.47 11.35 6.28
CA LEU A 116 -5.19 10.09 6.16
C LEU A 116 -4.79 9.09 7.26
N GLN A 117 -3.51 9.03 7.61
CA GLN A 117 -3.01 8.23 8.74
C GLN A 117 -3.58 8.67 10.08
N LEU A 118 -3.77 9.99 10.30
CA LEU A 118 -4.40 10.54 11.51
C LEU A 118 -5.91 10.26 11.58
N LEU A 119 -6.57 10.18 10.42
CA LEU A 119 -8.01 9.96 10.31
C LEU A 119 -8.41 8.48 10.33
N SER A 120 -7.43 7.57 10.37
CA SER A 120 -7.64 6.13 10.25
C SER A 120 -7.22 5.41 11.52
N SER A 121 -7.85 4.26 11.75
CA SER A 121 -7.56 3.36 12.87
C SER A 121 -6.59 2.25 12.50
N LYS A 122 -6.61 1.81 11.23
CA LYS A 122 -5.75 0.77 10.68
C LYS A 122 -5.46 1.01 9.21
N ALA A 123 -4.46 0.33 8.69
CA ALA A 123 -4.12 0.34 7.28
C ALA A 123 -3.65 -1.04 6.84
N ASN A 124 -3.95 -1.38 5.58
CA ASN A 124 -3.48 -2.60 4.95
C ASN A 124 -2.79 -2.34 3.61
N GLN A 125 -1.87 -3.22 3.25
CA GLN A 125 -1.24 -3.25 1.95
C GLN A 125 -0.74 -4.67 1.66
N GLN A 126 -0.79 -5.06 0.40
CA GLN A 126 -0.30 -6.35 -0.08
C GLN A 126 0.79 -6.16 -1.14
N LEU A 127 1.72 -7.10 -1.21
CA LEU A 127 2.64 -7.21 -2.33
C LEU A 127 2.92 -8.67 -2.67
N THR A 128 3.35 -8.90 -3.91
CA THR A 128 3.75 -10.22 -4.41
C THR A 128 5.12 -10.13 -5.07
N LEU A 129 6.11 -10.87 -4.57
CA LEU A 129 7.38 -11.04 -5.26
C LEU A 129 7.31 -12.27 -6.16
N LEU A 130 7.85 -12.14 -7.36
CA LEU A 130 8.03 -13.22 -8.32
C LEU A 130 9.46 -13.75 -8.21
N CYS A 131 9.61 -15.06 -8.12
CA CYS A 131 10.88 -15.70 -7.80
C CYS A 131 11.18 -16.86 -8.77
N ASN A 132 12.47 -17.14 -8.98
CA ASN A 132 12.99 -18.28 -9.72
C ASN A 132 14.20 -18.87 -8.98
N ASP A 133 14.29 -20.20 -8.92
CA ASP A 133 15.47 -20.93 -8.42
C ASP A 133 15.97 -20.45 -7.05
N ILE A 134 15.05 -20.04 -6.17
CA ILE A 134 15.32 -19.59 -4.80
C ILE A 134 14.33 -20.23 -3.83
N GLN A 135 14.85 -20.67 -2.68
CA GLN A 135 14.05 -21.28 -1.62
C GLN A 135 13.79 -20.29 -0.47
N PHE A 136 12.59 -19.73 -0.42
CA PHE A 136 12.12 -18.90 0.71
C PHE A 136 11.48 -19.78 1.80
N ASN A 137 12.23 -20.15 2.83
CA ASN A 137 11.77 -20.78 4.07
C ASN A 137 11.56 -19.75 5.20
N ASP A 138 11.02 -20.17 6.34
CA ASP A 138 10.68 -19.28 7.46
C ASP A 138 11.87 -18.51 8.06
N ASN A 139 13.11 -18.95 7.80
CA ASN A 139 14.32 -18.32 8.31
C ASN A 139 14.94 -17.32 7.33
N ASN A 140 14.52 -17.31 6.07
CA ASN A 140 15.09 -16.46 5.04
C ASN A 140 14.02 -15.68 4.25
N LEU A 141 12.87 -15.37 4.87
CA LEU A 141 11.85 -14.54 4.24
C LEU A 141 12.30 -13.07 4.12
N PRO A 142 11.82 -12.34 3.10
CA PRO A 142 12.05 -10.90 2.98
C PRO A 142 11.53 -10.12 4.19
N ARG A 143 12.15 -8.99 4.52
CA ARG A 143 11.58 -7.99 5.44
C ARG A 143 11.03 -6.81 4.64
N LEU A 144 10.06 -6.10 5.21
CA LEU A 144 9.41 -4.97 4.55
C LEU A 144 9.74 -3.67 5.27
N PHE A 145 10.13 -2.64 4.52
CA PHE A 145 10.42 -1.33 5.07
C PHE A 145 9.20 -0.42 4.97
N THR A 146 8.91 0.29 6.05
CA THR A 146 7.65 1.04 6.26
C THR A 146 7.85 2.55 6.14
N ASN A 147 6.75 3.30 6.04
CA ASN A 147 6.77 4.77 5.95
C ASN A 147 7.38 5.48 7.17
N ASN A 148 7.48 4.80 8.31
CA ASN A 148 8.01 5.36 9.56
C ASN A 148 9.32 4.67 9.99
N ASP A 149 10.14 4.27 9.02
CA ASP A 149 11.47 3.71 9.21
C ASP A 149 11.50 2.47 10.11
N LYS A 150 10.46 1.65 10.05
CA LYS A 150 10.40 0.33 10.71
C LYS A 150 10.49 -0.80 9.72
N GLU A 151 11.05 -1.91 10.18
CA GLU A 151 11.09 -3.16 9.44
C GLU A 151 10.03 -4.11 9.96
N LEU A 152 9.27 -4.72 9.05
CA LEU A 152 8.33 -5.80 9.33
C LEU A 152 8.92 -7.13 8.90
N SER A 153 8.83 -8.15 9.74
CA SER A 153 9.28 -9.51 9.43
C SER A 153 8.22 -10.54 9.79
N LYS A 154 8.22 -11.72 9.15
CA LYS A 154 7.22 -12.76 9.43
C LYS A 154 7.15 -13.15 10.91
N ASN A 155 8.32 -13.21 11.56
CA ASN A 155 8.49 -13.69 12.94
C ASN A 155 8.61 -12.55 13.97
N GLY A 156 8.33 -11.30 13.58
CA GLY A 156 8.30 -10.18 14.51
C GLY A 156 7.18 -10.30 15.53
N SER A 157 7.38 -9.84 16.77
CA SER A 157 6.34 -9.88 17.81
C SER A 157 5.22 -8.86 17.53
N ILE A 158 5.60 -7.61 17.26
CA ILE A 158 4.69 -6.48 17.02
C ILE A 158 4.81 -5.95 15.58
N LEU A 159 6.01 -6.04 15.00
CA LEU A 159 6.35 -5.56 13.68
C LEU A 159 6.40 -6.76 12.73
N ARG A 160 5.22 -7.28 12.40
CA ARG A 160 5.07 -8.46 11.54
C ARG A 160 4.11 -8.26 10.39
N TYR A 161 4.27 -9.12 9.39
CA TYR A 161 3.36 -9.28 8.27
C TYR A 161 2.81 -10.71 8.23
N ASN A 162 1.77 -10.92 7.45
CA ASN A 162 1.17 -12.22 7.16
C ASN A 162 1.67 -12.75 5.81
N LEU A 163 1.91 -14.06 5.75
CA LEU A 163 2.29 -14.74 4.52
C LEU A 163 1.03 -15.42 3.96
N LEU A 164 0.54 -14.96 2.82
CA LEU A 164 -0.67 -15.51 2.19
C LEU A 164 -0.35 -16.67 1.26
N GLU A 165 0.76 -16.58 0.54
CA GLU A 165 1.22 -17.62 -0.38
C GLU A 165 2.75 -17.66 -0.41
N ASN A 166 3.33 -18.85 -0.52
CA ASN A 166 4.75 -19.03 -0.78
C ASN A 166 5.00 -20.29 -1.62
N SER A 167 4.95 -20.13 -2.95
CA SER A 167 5.33 -21.19 -3.90
C SER A 167 6.84 -21.19 -4.20
N CYS A 168 7.60 -20.22 -3.68
CA CYS A 168 9.06 -20.18 -3.74
C CYS A 168 9.74 -21.18 -2.78
N GLN A 169 9.02 -22.16 -2.22
CA GLN A 169 9.57 -23.16 -1.31
C GLN A 169 10.04 -24.43 -2.00
N SER A 170 9.51 -24.73 -3.19
CA SER A 170 9.76 -25.98 -3.90
C SER A 170 10.84 -25.82 -4.97
N THR A 171 11.79 -26.76 -5.00
CA THR A 171 12.81 -26.87 -6.06
C THR A 171 12.24 -27.37 -7.39
N LYS A 172 10.93 -27.65 -7.48
CA LYS A 172 10.29 -28.25 -8.66
C LYS A 172 9.78 -27.22 -9.67
N SER A 173 9.65 -25.95 -9.31
CA SER A 173 9.22 -24.90 -10.23
C SER A 173 10.30 -23.84 -10.38
N THR A 174 10.70 -23.58 -11.62
CA THR A 174 11.50 -22.42 -12.00
C THR A 174 10.73 -21.10 -11.84
N PHE A 175 9.43 -21.13 -11.54
CA PHE A 175 8.64 -19.92 -11.34
C PHE A 175 7.75 -20.11 -10.12
N GLY A 176 7.97 -19.28 -9.11
CA GLY A 176 7.15 -19.20 -7.91
C GLY A 176 6.80 -17.76 -7.58
N LYS A 177 5.95 -17.60 -6.58
CA LYS A 177 5.61 -16.30 -6.03
C LYS A 177 5.44 -16.37 -4.52
N ILE A 178 5.73 -15.25 -3.86
CA ILE A 178 5.48 -15.05 -2.45
C ILE A 178 4.59 -13.83 -2.29
N THR A 179 3.44 -14.02 -1.66
CA THR A 179 2.45 -12.97 -1.45
C THR A 179 2.38 -12.64 0.03
N ILE A 180 2.66 -11.38 0.36
CA ILE A 180 2.73 -10.86 1.72
C ILE A 180 1.61 -9.84 1.92
N GLU A 181 0.91 -9.96 3.02
CA GLU A 181 -0.09 -9.00 3.49
C GLU A 181 0.39 -8.31 4.76
N VAL A 182 0.26 -7.00 4.80
CA VAL A 182 0.52 -6.17 5.96
C VAL A 182 -0.79 -5.56 6.42
N ASP A 183 -1.27 -5.95 7.59
CA ASP A 183 -2.35 -5.25 8.31
C ASP A 183 -1.77 -4.66 9.60
N THR A 184 -1.83 -3.34 9.76
CA THR A 184 -1.03 -2.65 10.76
C THR A 184 -1.55 -1.25 11.11
N ARG A 185 -0.82 -0.56 12.00
CA ARG A 185 -1.11 0.84 12.37
C ARG A 185 -0.90 1.77 11.17
N PRO A 186 -1.77 2.77 10.93
CA PRO A 186 -1.71 3.65 9.75
C PRO A 186 -0.34 4.27 9.51
N GLN A 187 0.32 4.70 10.59
CA GLN A 187 1.63 5.37 10.56
C GLN A 187 2.76 4.52 9.92
N ARG A 188 2.59 3.20 9.81
CA ARG A 188 3.58 2.30 9.20
C ARG A 188 3.38 2.14 7.68
N LEU A 189 2.22 2.51 7.15
CA LEU A 189 1.98 2.39 5.71
C LEU A 189 1.94 3.77 5.07
N PRO A 190 2.32 3.89 3.78
CA PRO A 190 2.62 2.79 2.85
C PRO A 190 4.01 2.13 3.01
N LEU A 191 4.18 0.97 2.38
CA LEU A 191 5.50 0.32 2.25
C LEU A 191 6.43 1.14 1.37
N ARG A 192 7.72 1.17 1.73
CA ARG A 192 8.74 1.98 1.07
C ARG A 192 9.82 1.17 0.37
N ASP A 193 10.12 -0.03 0.85
CA ASP A 193 11.08 -0.92 0.19
C ASP A 193 10.95 -2.36 0.72
N ILE A 194 11.73 -3.28 0.16
CA ILE A 194 11.86 -4.67 0.58
C ILE A 194 13.34 -4.94 0.88
N ILE A 195 13.61 -5.54 2.02
CA ILE A 195 14.95 -6.00 2.42
C ILE A 195 15.02 -7.49 2.14
N LEU A 196 15.85 -7.84 1.16
CA LEU A 196 16.06 -9.19 0.69
C LEU A 196 17.23 -9.85 1.45
N PRO A 197 17.11 -11.13 1.83
CA PRO A 197 18.20 -11.84 2.49
C PRO A 197 19.45 -11.93 1.58
N ASN A 198 20.62 -12.02 2.20
CA ASN A 198 21.92 -11.97 1.52
C ASN A 198 22.21 -13.17 0.58
N ILE A 199 21.45 -14.26 0.69
CA ILE A 199 21.63 -15.45 -0.17
C ILE A 199 21.10 -15.24 -1.60
N ILE A 200 20.59 -14.06 -1.94
CA ILE A 200 19.87 -13.78 -3.18
C ILE A 200 20.78 -13.24 -4.27
N ASN A 201 20.74 -13.89 -5.42
CA ASN A 201 21.24 -13.36 -6.68
C ASN A 201 20.14 -12.57 -7.39
N SER A 202 20.48 -11.49 -8.11
CA SER A 202 19.52 -10.65 -8.83
C SER A 202 18.61 -11.45 -9.77
N LYS A 203 19.16 -12.48 -10.43
CA LYS A 203 18.42 -13.36 -11.35
C LYS A 203 17.32 -14.21 -10.70
N GLN A 204 17.31 -14.33 -9.37
CA GLN A 204 16.33 -15.13 -8.64
C GLN A 204 15.06 -14.36 -8.31
N ILE A 205 15.10 -13.02 -8.32
CA ILE A 205 13.90 -12.18 -8.16
C ILE A 205 13.53 -11.67 -9.54
N LEU A 206 12.41 -12.16 -10.06
CA LEU A 206 11.94 -11.87 -11.42
C LEU A 206 11.13 -10.57 -11.49
N GLY A 207 10.47 -10.21 -10.40
CA GLY A 207 9.63 -9.02 -10.34
C GLY A 207 8.90 -8.83 -9.02
N LEU A 208 8.12 -7.77 -8.96
CA LEU A 208 7.32 -7.37 -7.81
C LEU A 208 6.00 -6.77 -8.31
N GLU A 209 4.89 -7.24 -7.76
CA GLU A 209 3.58 -6.60 -7.84
C GLU A 209 3.30 -5.88 -6.52
N LEU A 210 3.24 -4.56 -6.55
CA LEU A 210 2.95 -3.73 -5.39
C LEU A 210 1.47 -3.33 -5.40
N GLY A 211 0.73 -3.81 -4.40
CA GLY A 211 -0.69 -3.54 -4.25
C GLY A 211 -0.99 -2.12 -3.77
N ARG A 212 -2.27 -1.74 -3.89
CA ARG A 212 -2.80 -0.50 -3.29
C ARG A 212 -2.61 -0.54 -1.77
N VAL A 213 -2.38 0.62 -1.20
CA VAL A 213 -2.47 0.81 0.25
C VAL A 213 -3.89 1.31 0.57
N CYS A 214 -4.50 0.74 1.61
CA CYS A 214 -5.84 1.11 2.06
C CYS A 214 -5.83 1.52 3.54
N PHE A 215 -6.62 2.53 3.87
CA PHE A 215 -6.73 3.13 5.21
C PHE A 215 -8.19 3.08 5.70
N GLN A 216 -8.44 2.63 6.94
CA GLN A 216 -9.77 2.48 7.54
C GLN A 216 -9.90 3.17 8.89
#